data_AF-A0A8I6S9F7-F1
#
_entry.id   AF-A0A8I6S9F7-F1
#
_cell.length_a   1.000
_cell.length_b   1.000
_cell.length_c   1.000
_cell.angle_alpha   90.00
_cell.angle_beta   90.00
_cell.angle_gamma   90.00
#
_symmetry.space_group_name_H-M   'P 1'
#
loop_
_entity.id
_entity.type
_entity.pdbx_description
1 polymer ?
#
loop_
_entity_poly.entity_id
_entity_poly.type
_entity_poly.pdbx_seq_one_letter_code
_entity_poly.pdbx_strand_id
1 'polypeptide(L)'
;MVKSGMLRINSSKKSLLHHGEKPIIAPDSLKIAARIENVIKNVDMNPRLRDYIYRLIKDLQNLIMTHLELAPYFRKELTELRLALKHLEERGEAQLRKKADQTKQRLDNVNARKMVLIKRENETQEERQKMFFTCIDEGIRMSVTERQVNLAAHINEAKNIKKEIQLIQKTLQGSNVTPKTKKVLLEVTNEISRMFAIDGITAMKLKNDVHEIKDMVSRGKQAEADLESKLKLLKVKVEKLSKESGARRDDTEKALNDIYRTMLYLDRQADLYSKPHAYLPPPKGATN
;
A
#
# COMPACT_ATOMS: atom_id res chain seq x y z
N MET A 1 15.38 4.46 -31.55
CA MET A 1 14.20 5.28 -31.90
C MET A 1 13.00 4.78 -31.10
N VAL A 2 12.53 5.55 -30.14
CA VAL A 2 11.36 5.21 -29.30
C VAL A 2 10.18 6.03 -29.82
N LYS A 3 9.13 5.37 -30.34
CA LYS A 3 7.90 6.04 -30.75
C LYS A 3 7.02 6.24 -29.51
N SER A 4 6.84 7.50 -29.14
CA SER A 4 5.90 7.93 -28.09
C SER A 4 4.48 7.99 -28.68
N GLY A 5 3.55 7.22 -28.11
CA GLY A 5 2.15 7.17 -28.52
C GLY A 5 1.28 7.94 -27.51
N MET A 6 0.89 9.16 -27.87
CA MET A 6 0.04 10.05 -27.09
C MET A 6 -1.44 9.71 -27.38
N LEU A 7 -2.17 9.16 -26.40
CA LEU A 7 -3.61 8.91 -26.52
C LEU A 7 -4.40 10.14 -26.08
N ARG A 8 -4.97 10.84 -27.06
CA ARG A 8 -5.99 11.89 -26.89
C ARG A 8 -7.32 11.25 -26.52
N ILE A 9 -7.93 11.70 -25.43
CA ILE A 9 -9.32 11.38 -25.10
C ILE A 9 -10.21 12.47 -25.71
N ASN A 10 -10.91 12.13 -26.80
CA ASN A 10 -12.00 12.94 -27.32
C ASN A 10 -13.29 12.64 -26.55
N SER A 11 -13.90 13.70 -26.04
CA SER A 11 -15.25 13.71 -25.48
C SER A 11 -16.28 13.47 -26.60
N SER A 12 -17.16 12.49 -26.42
CA SER A 12 -18.37 12.40 -27.22
C SER A 12 -19.56 12.12 -26.32
N LYS A 13 -20.40 13.15 -26.18
CA LYS A 13 -21.80 13.01 -25.76
C LYS A 13 -22.49 12.06 -26.73
N LYS A 14 -23.17 11.04 -26.21
CA LYS A 14 -24.42 10.54 -26.81
C LYS A 14 -25.29 9.90 -25.74
N SER A 15 -26.49 10.44 -25.67
CA SER A 15 -27.63 10.02 -24.87
C SER A 15 -28.03 8.57 -25.17
N LEU A 16 -28.27 7.80 -24.12
CA LEU A 16 -29.05 6.58 -24.17
C LEU A 16 -30.22 6.71 -23.19
N LEU A 17 -31.41 6.80 -23.76
CA LEU A 17 -32.68 6.60 -23.07
C LEU A 17 -32.77 5.11 -22.71
N HIS A 18 -32.95 4.79 -21.43
CA HIS A 18 -33.58 3.55 -21.00
C HIS A 18 -34.54 3.80 -19.83
N HIS A 19 -35.69 3.14 -19.93
CA HIS A 19 -36.82 3.17 -19.03
C HIS A 19 -36.48 2.69 -17.61
N GLY A 20 -36.96 3.43 -16.61
CA GLY A 20 -37.08 2.94 -15.23
C GLY A 20 -36.36 3.77 -14.16
N GLU A 21 -35.66 4.85 -14.51
CA GLU A 21 -35.04 5.71 -13.50
C GLU A 21 -36.10 6.59 -12.84
N LYS A 22 -36.38 6.35 -11.55
CA LYS A 22 -36.98 7.38 -10.69
C LYS A 22 -36.16 8.66 -10.92
N PRO A 23 -36.81 9.83 -11.14
CA PRO A 23 -36.08 11.06 -11.38
C PRO A 23 -35.05 11.22 -10.27
N ILE A 24 -33.77 11.43 -10.62
CA ILE A 24 -32.72 11.72 -9.64
C ILE A 24 -33.14 13.01 -8.95
N ILE A 25 -33.84 12.88 -7.82
CA ILE A 25 -34.33 14.00 -7.05
C ILE A 25 -33.08 14.66 -6.49
N ALA A 26 -32.70 15.81 -7.08
CA ALA A 26 -31.58 16.59 -6.57
C ALA A 26 -31.76 16.77 -5.06
N PRO A 27 -30.72 16.48 -4.25
CA PRO A 27 -30.77 16.67 -2.82
C PRO A 27 -31.34 18.05 -2.48
N ASP A 28 -32.21 18.12 -1.45
CA ASP A 28 -32.92 19.36 -1.09
C ASP A 28 -31.96 20.55 -0.91
N SER A 29 -30.75 20.30 -0.43
CA SER A 29 -29.67 21.29 -0.28
C SER A 29 -29.20 21.88 -1.61
N LEU A 30 -29.08 21.09 -2.69
CA LEU A 30 -28.76 21.61 -4.03
C LEU A 30 -29.89 22.47 -4.60
N LYS A 31 -31.15 22.08 -4.37
CA LYS A 31 -32.31 22.89 -4.74
C LYS A 31 -32.33 24.22 -4.00
N ILE A 32 -31.99 24.22 -2.71
CA ILE A 32 -31.91 25.44 -1.89
C ILE A 32 -30.75 26.32 -2.36
N ALA A 33 -29.59 25.76 -2.67
CA ALA A 33 -28.44 26.47 -3.21
C ALA A 33 -28.79 27.17 -4.55
N ALA A 34 -29.43 26.46 -5.49
CA ALA A 34 -29.87 27.05 -6.76
C ALA A 34 -30.90 28.18 -6.55
N ARG A 35 -31.80 28.03 -5.57
CA ARG A 35 -32.75 29.10 -5.20
C ARG A 35 -32.03 30.33 -4.64
N ILE A 36 -31.00 30.14 -3.82
CA ILE A 36 -30.16 31.23 -3.32
C ILE A 36 -29.49 31.99 -4.48
N GLU A 37 -28.90 31.29 -5.45
CA GLU A 37 -28.29 31.93 -6.63
C GLU A 37 -29.29 32.78 -7.42
N ASN A 38 -30.53 32.30 -7.56
CA ASN A 38 -31.57 33.05 -8.26
C ASN A 38 -32.04 34.28 -7.48
N VAL A 39 -32.18 34.18 -6.16
CA VAL A 39 -32.57 35.31 -5.30
C VAL A 39 -31.47 36.39 -5.30
N ILE A 40 -30.20 36.01 -5.18
CA ILE A 40 -29.06 36.94 -5.11
C ILE A 40 -28.98 37.88 -6.34
N LYS A 41 -29.40 37.41 -7.52
CA LYS A 41 -29.38 38.21 -8.76
C LYS A 41 -30.34 39.40 -8.72
N ASN A 42 -31.43 39.29 -7.97
CA ASN A 42 -32.54 40.23 -7.99
C ASN A 42 -32.63 41.08 -6.71
N VAL A 43 -31.73 40.88 -5.76
CA VAL A 43 -31.73 41.60 -4.48
C VAL A 43 -30.68 42.71 -4.52
N ASP A 44 -31.10 43.93 -4.17
CA ASP A 44 -30.19 45.05 -3.98
C ASP A 44 -29.40 44.87 -2.68
N MET A 45 -28.07 44.83 -2.80
CA MET A 45 -27.15 44.59 -1.70
C MET A 45 -25.74 45.00 -2.11
N ASN A 46 -24.86 45.15 -1.11
CA ASN A 46 -23.46 45.41 -1.29
C ASN A 46 -22.82 44.40 -2.28
N PRO A 47 -22.19 44.87 -3.37
CA PRO A 47 -21.58 44.01 -4.39
C PRO A 47 -20.55 43.03 -3.84
N ARG A 48 -19.77 43.43 -2.81
CA ARG A 48 -18.76 42.55 -2.20
C ARG A 48 -19.41 41.41 -1.41
N LEU A 49 -20.53 41.67 -0.74
CA LEU A 49 -21.29 40.66 -0.02
C LEU A 49 -21.97 39.70 -1.01
N ARG A 50 -22.53 40.24 -2.10
CA ARG A 50 -23.09 39.46 -3.21
C ARG A 50 -22.09 38.45 -3.77
N ASP A 51 -20.91 38.92 -4.15
CA ASP A 51 -19.84 38.07 -4.71
C ASP A 51 -19.37 37.01 -3.72
N TYR A 52 -19.24 37.37 -2.45
CA TYR A 52 -18.85 36.45 -1.40
C TYR A 52 -19.83 35.29 -1.25
N ILE A 53 -21.14 35.60 -1.18
CA ILE A 53 -22.17 34.57 -1.06
C ILE A 53 -22.24 33.73 -2.34
N TYR A 54 -22.10 34.35 -3.52
CA TYR A 54 -22.11 33.61 -4.79
C TYR A 54 -20.99 32.56 -4.87
N ARG A 55 -19.74 32.94 -4.54
CA ARG A 55 -18.61 32.00 -4.50
C ARG A 55 -18.83 30.88 -3.49
N LEU A 56 -19.29 31.22 -2.28
CA LEU A 56 -19.59 30.25 -1.23
C LEU A 56 -20.62 29.21 -1.70
N ILE A 57 -21.67 29.64 -2.39
CA ILE A 57 -22.69 28.74 -2.93
C ILE A 57 -22.12 27.85 -4.05
N LYS A 58 -21.26 28.38 -4.93
CA LYS A 58 -20.58 27.58 -5.95
C LYS A 58 -19.68 26.51 -5.35
N ASP A 59 -18.88 26.85 -4.34
CA ASP A 59 -18.01 25.89 -3.67
C ASP A 59 -18.82 24.79 -2.97
N LEU A 60 -19.95 25.15 -2.35
CA LEU A 60 -20.89 24.18 -1.75
C LEU A 60 -21.56 23.28 -2.79
N GLN A 61 -22.02 23.83 -3.91
CA GLN A 61 -22.60 23.05 -4.99
C GLN A 61 -21.59 22.04 -5.55
N ASN A 62 -20.36 22.47 -5.80
CA ASN A 62 -19.29 21.60 -6.27
C ASN A 62 -18.99 20.47 -5.27
N LEU A 63 -18.90 20.81 -3.97
CA LEU A 63 -18.66 19.83 -2.92
C LEU A 63 -19.80 18.79 -2.85
N ILE A 64 -21.06 19.23 -2.83
CA ILE A 64 -22.23 18.35 -2.73
C ILE A 64 -22.40 17.49 -4.00
N MET A 65 -22.15 18.05 -5.19
CA MET A 65 -22.19 17.28 -6.45
C MET A 65 -21.13 16.20 -6.51
N THR A 66 -19.97 16.44 -5.87
CA THR A 66 -18.89 15.46 -5.82
C THR A 66 -19.13 14.40 -4.73
N HIS A 67 -19.84 14.77 -3.63
CA HIS A 67 -20.09 13.93 -2.45
C HIS A 67 -21.55 14.10 -1.99
N LEU A 68 -22.47 13.39 -2.64
CA LEU A 68 -23.93 13.58 -2.48
C LEU A 68 -24.40 13.32 -1.04
N GLU A 69 -23.72 12.44 -0.31
CA GLU A 69 -23.95 12.12 1.09
C GLU A 69 -23.74 13.31 2.04
N LEU A 70 -23.01 14.34 1.61
CA LEU A 70 -22.80 15.57 2.39
C LEU A 70 -23.99 16.52 2.33
N ALA A 71 -24.91 16.34 1.38
CA ALA A 71 -26.03 17.26 1.17
C ALA A 71 -26.86 17.54 2.45
N PRO A 72 -27.26 16.54 3.27
CA PRO A 72 -28.06 16.79 4.46
C PRO A 72 -27.37 17.69 5.49
N TYR A 73 -26.03 17.67 5.55
CA TYR A 73 -25.23 18.40 6.54
C TYR A 73 -25.15 19.91 6.32
N PHE A 74 -25.60 20.39 5.14
CA PHE A 74 -25.66 21.80 4.78
C PHE A 74 -27.08 22.34 4.69
N ARG A 75 -28.11 21.49 4.88
CA ARG A 75 -29.51 21.86 4.69
C ARG A 75 -29.93 23.02 5.59
N LYS A 76 -29.54 22.96 6.87
CA LYS A 76 -29.89 23.98 7.87
C LYS A 76 -29.25 25.31 7.52
N GLU A 77 -27.95 25.32 7.28
CA GLU A 77 -27.14 26.51 6.98
C GLU A 77 -27.63 27.19 5.70
N LEU A 78 -27.88 26.42 4.63
CA LEU A 78 -28.43 26.94 3.38
C LEU A 78 -29.85 27.48 3.57
N THR A 79 -30.68 26.83 4.38
CA THR A 79 -32.04 27.33 4.66
C THR A 79 -32.01 28.66 5.41
N GLU A 80 -31.16 28.77 6.43
CA GLU A 80 -30.98 29.99 7.21
C GLU A 80 -30.40 31.13 6.36
N LEU A 81 -29.43 30.83 5.49
CA LEU A 81 -28.88 31.79 4.54
C LEU A 81 -29.93 32.28 3.54
N ARG A 82 -30.75 31.38 3.00
CA ARG A 82 -31.87 31.73 2.11
C ARG A 82 -32.90 32.63 2.81
N LEU A 83 -33.24 32.32 4.07
CA LEU A 83 -34.17 33.14 4.85
C LEU A 83 -33.59 34.53 5.12
N ALA A 84 -32.30 34.63 5.49
CA ALA A 84 -31.65 35.92 5.68
C ALA A 84 -31.65 36.77 4.39
N LEU A 85 -31.45 36.14 3.23
CA LEU A 85 -31.56 36.79 1.92
C LEU A 85 -32.98 37.28 1.61
N LYS A 86 -34.00 36.49 1.93
CA LYS A 86 -35.40 36.86 1.68
C LYS A 86 -35.86 38.05 2.54
N HIS A 87 -35.33 38.15 3.75
CA HIS A 87 -35.67 39.19 4.73
C HIS A 87 -34.59 40.27 4.83
N LEU A 88 -33.84 40.51 3.74
CA LEU A 88 -32.71 41.45 3.77
C LEU A 88 -33.15 42.87 4.15
N GLU A 89 -34.28 43.34 3.59
CA GLU A 89 -34.82 44.68 3.85
C GLU A 89 -35.18 44.89 5.33
N GLU A 90 -35.68 43.84 6.00
CA GLU A 90 -36.09 43.88 7.41
C GLU A 90 -34.91 43.72 8.38
N ARG A 91 -33.89 42.96 7.98
CA ARG A 91 -32.84 42.44 8.89
C ARG A 91 -31.45 43.02 8.63
N GLY A 92 -31.27 43.69 7.51
CA GLY A 92 -30.04 44.31 7.09
C GLY A 92 -28.92 43.34 6.69
N GLU A 93 -27.90 43.89 6.04
CA GLU A 93 -26.76 43.13 5.52
C GLU A 93 -25.91 42.47 6.61
N ALA A 94 -25.89 43.02 7.82
CA ALA A 94 -25.11 42.47 8.93
C ALA A 94 -25.59 41.06 9.31
N GLN A 95 -26.90 40.83 9.33
CA GLN A 95 -27.46 39.50 9.60
C GLN A 95 -27.20 38.53 8.44
N LEU A 96 -27.28 38.99 7.20
CA LEU A 96 -26.94 38.20 6.03
C LEU A 96 -25.47 37.77 6.05
N ARG A 97 -24.56 38.70 6.35
CA ARG A 97 -23.13 38.45 6.52
C ARG A 97 -22.86 37.38 7.57
N LYS A 98 -23.49 37.50 8.75
CA LYS A 98 -23.38 36.51 9.82
C LYS A 98 -23.80 35.10 9.36
N LYS A 99 -24.89 34.98 8.60
CA LYS A 99 -25.35 33.68 8.08
C LYS A 99 -24.44 33.13 6.98
N ALA A 100 -23.89 33.98 6.13
CA ALA A 100 -22.89 33.59 5.15
C ALA A 100 -21.61 33.06 5.83
N ASP A 101 -21.14 33.75 6.87
CA ASP A 101 -19.94 33.34 7.62
C ASP A 101 -20.16 32.02 8.38
N GLN A 102 -21.34 31.80 8.97
CA GLN A 102 -21.71 30.52 9.57
C GLN A 102 -21.70 29.37 8.54
N THR A 103 -22.21 29.64 7.34
CA THR A 103 -22.24 28.67 6.23
C THR A 103 -20.82 28.36 5.74
N LYS A 104 -19.96 29.38 5.62
CA LYS A 104 -18.55 29.21 5.27
C LYS A 104 -17.80 28.41 6.33
N GLN A 105 -17.97 28.74 7.61
CA GLN A 105 -17.33 28.00 8.70
C GLN A 105 -17.72 26.51 8.68
N ARG A 106 -18.98 26.20 8.33
CA ARG A 106 -19.42 24.82 8.15
C ARG A 106 -18.70 24.13 6.99
N LEU A 107 -18.59 24.80 5.84
CA LEU A 107 -17.85 24.31 4.68
C LEU A 107 -16.38 24.04 5.02
N ASP A 108 -15.71 24.97 5.69
CA ASP A 108 -14.31 24.86 6.09
C ASP A 108 -14.10 23.67 7.03
N ASN A 109 -15.00 23.46 7.99
CA ASN A 109 -14.97 22.32 8.91
C ASN A 109 -15.12 20.97 8.19
N VAL A 110 -16.01 20.90 7.19
CA VAL A 110 -16.20 19.67 6.39
C VAL A 110 -14.97 19.40 5.52
N ASN A 111 -14.42 20.42 4.87
CA ASN A 111 -13.20 20.31 4.07
C ASN A 111 -11.99 19.88 4.91
N ALA A 112 -11.83 20.45 6.11
CA ALA A 112 -10.75 20.06 7.03
C ALA A 112 -10.87 18.59 7.46
N ARG A 113 -12.07 18.14 7.83
CA ARG A 113 -12.31 16.72 8.19
C ARG A 113 -12.08 15.78 7.02
N LYS A 114 -12.51 16.15 5.81
CA LYS A 114 -12.24 15.39 4.58
C LYS A 114 -10.74 15.26 4.31
N MET A 115 -9.98 16.34 4.44
CA MET A 115 -8.51 16.29 4.26
C MET A 115 -7.82 15.40 5.28
N VAL A 116 -8.32 15.35 6.52
CA VAL A 116 -7.81 14.43 7.55
C VAL A 116 -8.12 12.98 7.18
N LEU A 117 -9.32 12.69 6.66
CA LEU A 117 -9.68 11.34 6.21
C LEU A 117 -8.86 10.89 5.00
N ILE A 118 -8.67 11.76 3.99
CA ILE A 118 -7.83 11.46 2.82
C ILE A 118 -6.37 11.21 3.24
N LYS A 119 -5.83 12.01 4.17
CA LYS A 119 -4.48 11.76 4.71
C LYS A 119 -4.37 10.40 5.38
N ARG A 120 -5.34 10.05 6.25
CA ARG A 120 -5.38 8.73 6.89
C ARG A 120 -5.52 7.60 5.88
N GLU A 121 -6.31 7.77 4.84
CA GLU A 121 -6.51 6.76 3.80
C GLU A 121 -5.24 6.55 2.95
N ASN A 122 -4.51 7.63 2.64
CA ASN A 122 -3.22 7.58 1.95
C ASN A 122 -2.13 6.94 2.83
N GLU A 123 -2.06 7.30 4.12
CA GLU A 123 -1.18 6.65 5.11
C GLU A 123 -1.49 5.15 5.21
N THR A 124 -2.78 4.78 5.22
CA THR A 124 -3.21 3.37 5.24
C THR A 124 -2.88 2.64 3.93
N GLN A 125 -2.97 3.29 2.76
CA GLN A 125 -2.56 2.71 1.48
C GLN A 125 -1.05 2.50 1.40
N GLU A 126 -0.26 3.43 1.93
CA GLU A 126 1.19 3.28 2.04
C GLU A 126 1.59 2.14 2.98
N GLU A 127 0.91 1.95 4.11
CA GLU A 127 1.10 0.78 4.97
C GLU A 127 0.70 -0.54 4.29
N ARG A 128 -0.24 -0.52 3.34
CA ARG A 128 -0.74 -1.71 2.64
C ARG A 128 0.09 -2.15 1.44
N GLN A 129 0.97 -1.31 0.89
CA GLN A 129 1.90 -1.74 -0.16
C GLN A 129 3.09 -2.49 0.45
N LYS A 130 2.83 -3.73 0.88
CA LYS A 130 3.89 -4.72 1.11
C LYS A 130 4.52 -5.05 -0.24
N MET A 131 5.74 -4.57 -0.46
CA MET A 131 6.49 -4.98 -1.65
C MET A 131 7.16 -6.31 -1.35
N PHE A 132 6.87 -7.31 -2.18
CA PHE A 132 7.56 -8.57 -2.14
C PHE A 132 8.75 -8.52 -3.11
N PHE A 133 9.95 -8.67 -2.58
CA PHE A 133 11.17 -8.77 -3.36
C PHE A 133 11.86 -10.10 -3.09
N THR A 134 12.08 -10.86 -4.15
CA THR A 134 12.98 -12.02 -4.13
C THR A 134 14.15 -11.78 -5.06
N CYS A 135 15.35 -11.98 -4.56
CA CYS A 135 16.55 -12.06 -5.38
C CYS A 135 17.23 -13.41 -5.18
N ILE A 136 17.69 -13.99 -6.28
CA ILE A 136 18.48 -15.22 -6.29
C ILE A 136 19.77 -14.90 -7.03
N ASP A 137 20.89 -14.97 -6.33
CA ASP A 137 22.21 -14.67 -6.88
C ASP A 137 23.27 -15.61 -6.30
N GLU A 138 24.06 -16.25 -7.17
CA GLU A 138 25.09 -17.23 -6.79
C GLU A 138 24.61 -18.32 -5.80
N GLY A 139 23.36 -18.76 -5.91
CA GLY A 139 22.76 -19.73 -4.99
C GLY A 139 22.47 -19.18 -3.59
N ILE A 140 22.31 -17.86 -3.46
CA ILE A 140 21.79 -17.16 -2.28
C ILE A 140 20.39 -16.68 -2.62
N ARG A 141 19.37 -17.09 -1.85
CA ARG A 141 17.98 -16.62 -1.99
C ARG A 141 17.68 -15.62 -0.90
N MET A 142 17.28 -14.39 -1.23
CA MET A 142 16.79 -13.40 -0.26
C MET A 142 15.36 -13.03 -0.60
N SER A 143 14.45 -13.17 0.36
CA SER A 143 13.05 -12.80 0.22
C SER A 143 12.67 -11.79 1.31
N VAL A 144 12.16 -10.63 0.90
CA VAL A 144 11.78 -9.52 1.79
C VAL A 144 10.37 -9.06 1.43
N THR A 145 9.55 -8.86 2.45
CA THR A 145 8.15 -8.38 2.35
C THR A 145 7.95 -6.95 2.87
N GLU A 146 9.02 -6.29 3.31
CA GLU A 146 9.02 -4.99 3.97
C GLU A 146 9.53 -3.86 3.06
N ARG A 147 9.06 -2.63 3.29
CA ARG A 147 9.51 -1.44 2.56
C ARG A 147 10.94 -1.07 2.98
N GLN A 148 11.80 -0.86 2.00
CA GLN A 148 13.15 -0.27 2.13
C GLN A 148 14.30 -1.16 2.65
N VAL A 149 14.38 -2.42 2.24
CA VAL A 149 15.62 -3.20 2.45
C VAL A 149 16.56 -3.01 1.26
N ASN A 150 17.80 -2.59 1.52
CA ASN A 150 18.86 -2.53 0.51
C ASN A 150 19.36 -3.96 0.20
N LEU A 151 18.61 -4.67 -0.65
CA LEU A 151 18.90 -6.05 -1.04
C LEU A 151 20.28 -6.23 -1.66
N ALA A 152 20.76 -5.25 -2.44
CA ALA A 152 22.08 -5.33 -3.06
C ALA A 152 23.20 -5.38 -2.01
N ALA A 153 23.10 -4.57 -0.95
CA ALA A 153 24.06 -4.60 0.16
C ALA A 153 24.03 -5.96 0.88
N HIS A 154 22.83 -6.48 1.19
CA HIS A 154 22.69 -7.77 1.86
C HIS A 154 23.21 -8.95 1.01
N ILE A 155 22.94 -8.96 -0.29
CA ILE A 155 23.47 -9.99 -1.19
C ILE A 155 24.99 -9.97 -1.20
N ASN A 156 25.60 -8.78 -1.32
CA ASN A 156 27.06 -8.67 -1.30
C ASN A 156 27.65 -9.15 0.03
N GLU A 157 27.00 -8.84 1.16
CA GLU A 157 27.40 -9.34 2.47
C GLU A 157 27.28 -10.87 2.56
N ALA A 158 26.18 -11.45 2.09
CA ALA A 158 25.99 -12.90 2.04
C ALA A 158 27.03 -13.60 1.14
N LYS A 159 27.38 -13.00 -0.01
CA LYS A 159 28.47 -13.49 -0.87
C LYS A 159 29.80 -13.53 -0.13
N ASN A 160 30.10 -12.50 0.67
CA ASN A 160 31.33 -12.47 1.46
C ASN A 160 31.36 -13.59 2.50
N ILE A 161 30.26 -13.83 3.22
CA ILE A 161 30.17 -14.95 4.17
C ILE A 161 30.35 -16.29 3.46
N LYS A 162 29.71 -16.48 2.29
CA LYS A 162 29.86 -17.69 1.49
C LYS A 162 31.31 -17.93 1.03
N LYS A 163 32.03 -16.87 0.66
CA LYS A 163 33.48 -16.93 0.38
C LYS A 163 34.29 -17.33 1.62
N GLU A 164 33.94 -16.84 2.80
CA GLU A 164 34.60 -17.26 4.05
C GLU A 164 34.36 -18.74 4.34
N ILE A 165 33.15 -19.24 4.13
CA ILE A 165 32.84 -20.67 4.25
C ILE A 165 33.70 -21.52 3.32
N GLN A 166 33.82 -21.11 2.05
CA GLN A 166 34.70 -21.79 1.08
C GLN A 166 36.17 -21.76 1.52
N LEU A 167 36.62 -20.65 2.09
CA LEU A 167 37.99 -20.54 2.60
C LEU A 167 38.22 -21.47 3.79
N ILE A 168 37.28 -21.56 4.74
CA ILE A 168 37.32 -22.52 5.85
C ILE A 168 37.51 -23.94 5.30
N GLN A 169 36.69 -24.34 4.33
CA GLN A 169 36.74 -25.67 3.73
C GLN A 169 38.08 -25.95 3.04
N LYS A 170 38.65 -24.97 2.34
CA LYS A 170 39.99 -25.08 1.72
C LYS A 170 41.10 -25.20 2.75
N THR A 171 41.13 -24.31 3.76
CA THR A 171 42.14 -24.32 4.82
C THR A 171 42.12 -25.63 5.62
N LEU A 172 40.93 -26.22 5.79
CA LEU A 172 40.76 -27.49 6.48
C LEU A 172 41.50 -28.66 5.81
N GLN A 173 41.67 -28.63 4.49
CA GLN A 173 42.37 -29.69 3.76
C GLN A 173 43.85 -29.76 4.18
N GLY A 174 44.49 -28.62 4.43
CA GLY A 174 45.89 -28.52 4.85
C GLY A 174 46.13 -28.42 6.36
N SER A 175 45.08 -28.37 7.19
CA SER A 175 45.25 -28.16 8.64
C SER A 175 45.55 -29.46 9.40
N ASN A 176 46.25 -29.33 10.54
CA ASN A 176 46.55 -30.45 11.46
C ASN A 176 45.44 -30.74 12.48
N VAL A 177 44.20 -30.34 12.19
CA VAL A 177 43.00 -30.64 13.00
C VAL A 177 42.64 -32.13 12.86
N THR A 178 42.07 -32.75 13.90
CA THR A 178 41.69 -34.17 13.84
C THR A 178 40.64 -34.47 12.76
N PRO A 179 40.69 -35.66 12.13
CA PRO A 179 39.72 -36.03 11.09
C PRO A 179 38.26 -35.95 11.55
N LYS A 180 37.99 -36.24 12.83
CA LYS A 180 36.65 -36.15 13.42
C LYS A 180 36.13 -34.71 13.40
N THR A 181 36.93 -33.76 13.87
CA THR A 181 36.58 -32.34 13.90
C THR A 181 36.46 -31.78 12.49
N LYS A 182 37.33 -32.20 11.56
CA LYS A 182 37.20 -31.85 10.14
C LYS A 182 35.85 -32.29 9.56
N LYS A 183 35.42 -33.53 9.83
CA LYS A 183 34.13 -34.06 9.34
C LYS A 183 32.95 -33.22 9.85
N VAL A 184 32.90 -32.94 11.16
CA VAL A 184 31.82 -32.16 11.76
C VAL A 184 31.79 -30.73 11.19
N LEU A 185 32.95 -30.10 11.03
CA LEU A 185 33.04 -28.76 10.45
C LEU A 185 32.57 -28.73 8.99
N LEU A 186 32.90 -29.75 8.18
CA LEU A 186 32.39 -29.89 6.81
C LEU A 186 30.87 -30.04 6.79
N GLU A 187 30.31 -30.87 7.66
CA GLU A 187 28.85 -31.03 7.77
C GLU A 187 28.16 -29.71 8.12
N VAL A 188 28.68 -28.99 9.12
CA VAL A 188 28.13 -27.70 9.57
C VAL A 188 28.23 -26.64 8.48
N THR A 189 29.39 -26.50 7.83
CA THR A 189 29.59 -25.50 6.75
C THR A 189 28.74 -25.79 5.51
N ASN A 190 28.51 -27.07 5.19
CA ASN A 190 27.59 -27.47 4.13
C ASN A 190 26.14 -27.15 4.48
N GLU A 191 25.74 -27.34 5.73
CA GLU A 191 24.40 -26.97 6.20
C GLU A 191 24.17 -25.45 6.11
N ILE A 192 25.14 -24.64 6.56
CA ILE A 192 25.07 -23.18 6.43
C ILE A 192 24.97 -22.77 4.95
N SER A 193 25.74 -23.42 4.06
CA SER A 193 25.68 -23.17 2.63
C SER A 193 24.30 -23.50 2.03
N ARG A 194 23.66 -24.58 2.49
CA ARG A 194 22.28 -24.93 2.11
C ARG A 194 21.28 -23.90 2.62
N MET A 195 21.46 -23.38 3.83
CA MET A 195 20.60 -22.32 4.37
C MET A 195 20.64 -21.06 3.50
N PHE A 196 21.80 -20.65 2.97
CA PHE A 196 21.89 -19.51 2.06
C PHE A 196 21.02 -19.69 0.80
N ALA A 197 20.87 -20.91 0.29
CA ALA A 197 20.03 -21.21 -0.85
C ALA A 197 18.52 -21.18 -0.52
N ILE A 198 18.15 -21.34 0.76
CA ILE A 198 16.77 -21.32 1.25
C ILE A 198 16.37 -19.90 1.66
N ASP A 199 17.11 -19.32 2.61
CA ASP A 199 16.93 -17.97 3.12
C ASP A 199 18.26 -17.36 3.58
N GLY A 200 18.88 -16.61 2.68
CA GLY A 200 20.12 -15.88 2.91
C GLY A 200 20.04 -14.88 4.05
N ILE A 201 18.87 -14.31 4.35
CA ILE A 201 18.71 -13.33 5.45
C ILE A 201 18.91 -14.02 6.80
N THR A 202 18.28 -15.17 6.98
CA THR A 202 18.43 -15.95 8.21
C THR A 202 19.84 -16.55 8.30
N ALA A 203 20.41 -16.99 7.19
CA ALA A 203 21.78 -17.51 7.15
C ALA A 203 22.84 -16.45 7.54
N MET A 204 22.65 -15.18 7.19
CA MET A 204 23.56 -14.09 7.57
C MET A 204 23.70 -13.91 9.10
N LYS A 205 22.74 -14.37 9.91
CA LYS A 205 22.85 -14.36 11.39
C LYS A 205 24.02 -15.20 11.93
N LEU A 206 24.64 -16.02 11.07
CA LEU A 206 25.80 -16.86 11.39
C LEU A 206 27.14 -16.20 11.03
N LYS A 207 27.15 -14.96 10.51
CA LYS A 207 28.36 -14.24 10.10
C LYS A 207 29.49 -14.30 11.12
N ASN A 208 29.20 -13.92 12.37
CA ASN A 208 30.21 -13.87 13.42
C ASN A 208 30.74 -15.26 13.76
N ASP A 209 29.87 -16.28 13.78
CA ASP A 209 30.28 -17.65 14.04
C ASP A 209 31.18 -18.21 12.92
N VAL A 210 30.86 -17.88 11.65
CA VAL A 210 31.70 -18.24 10.50
C VAL A 210 33.08 -17.57 10.60
N HIS A 211 33.12 -16.29 10.96
CA HIS A 211 34.36 -15.55 11.13
C HIS A 211 35.24 -16.14 12.25
N GLU A 212 34.66 -16.39 13.42
CA GLU A 212 35.38 -17.02 14.55
C GLU A 212 35.91 -18.41 14.20
N ILE A 213 35.12 -19.22 13.48
CA ILE A 213 35.56 -20.55 13.05
C ILE A 213 36.73 -20.45 12.08
N LYS A 214 36.69 -19.51 11.14
CA LYS A 214 37.80 -19.27 10.20
C LYS A 214 39.12 -18.99 10.95
N ASP A 215 39.05 -18.18 12.01
CA ASP A 215 40.21 -17.85 12.85
C ASP A 215 40.66 -19.01 13.74
N MET A 216 39.75 -19.87 14.19
CA MET A 216 40.12 -21.10 14.91
C MET A 216 40.78 -22.12 13.97
N VAL A 217 40.24 -22.28 12.76
CA VAL A 217 40.77 -23.23 11.76
C VAL A 217 42.16 -22.83 11.28
N SER A 218 42.43 -21.53 11.13
CA SER A 218 43.76 -21.02 10.74
C SER A 218 44.82 -21.27 11.82
N ARG A 219 44.45 -21.23 13.11
CA ARG A 219 45.31 -21.60 14.25
C ARG A 219 45.56 -23.11 14.37
N GLY A 220 44.78 -23.93 13.66
CA GLY A 220 44.96 -25.37 13.60
C GLY A 220 44.84 -26.06 14.97
N LYS A 221 45.78 -26.96 15.28
CA LYS A 221 45.72 -27.82 16.48
C LYS A 221 45.68 -27.05 17.80
N GLN A 222 46.26 -25.84 17.85
CA GLN A 222 46.30 -25.04 19.08
C GLN A 222 44.91 -24.57 19.54
N ALA A 223 43.95 -24.42 18.62
CA ALA A 223 42.60 -23.97 18.91
C ALA A 223 41.56 -25.10 18.81
N GLU A 224 41.98 -26.37 18.77
CA GLU A 224 41.09 -27.49 18.47
C GLU A 224 40.01 -27.71 19.55
N ALA A 225 40.38 -27.59 20.84
CA ALA A 225 39.42 -27.73 21.94
C ALA A 225 38.33 -26.63 21.88
N ASP A 226 38.74 -25.40 21.59
CA ASP A 226 37.82 -24.26 21.43
C ASP A 226 36.93 -24.45 20.20
N LEU A 227 37.50 -24.93 19.09
CA LEU A 227 36.78 -25.24 17.87
C LEU A 227 35.72 -26.32 18.08
N GLU A 228 36.05 -27.41 18.79
CA GLU A 228 35.09 -28.47 19.12
C GLU A 228 33.94 -27.95 19.98
N SER A 229 34.24 -27.12 20.99
CA SER A 229 33.22 -26.48 21.82
C SER A 229 32.29 -25.58 20.99
N LYS A 230 32.88 -24.73 20.14
CA LYS A 230 32.14 -23.83 19.25
C LYS A 230 31.28 -24.61 18.26
N LEU A 231 31.77 -25.70 17.68
CA LEU A 231 31.03 -26.54 16.73
C LEU A 231 29.80 -27.19 17.37
N LYS A 232 29.88 -27.63 18.63
CA LYS A 232 28.72 -28.18 19.35
C LYS A 232 27.61 -27.14 19.49
N LEU A 233 27.96 -25.92 19.90
CA LEU A 233 27.01 -24.82 20.05
C LEU A 233 26.45 -24.38 18.69
N LEU A 234 27.32 -24.27 17.69
CA LEU A 234 26.92 -23.86 16.35
C LEU A 234 25.98 -24.88 15.71
N LYS A 235 26.18 -26.19 15.93
CA LYS A 235 25.28 -27.21 15.39
C LYS A 235 23.84 -27.01 15.86
N VAL A 236 23.63 -26.77 17.17
CA VAL A 236 22.30 -26.48 17.72
C VAL A 236 21.71 -25.20 17.11
N LYS A 237 22.53 -24.15 16.98
CA LYS A 237 22.11 -22.89 16.37
C LYS A 237 21.72 -23.04 14.90
N VAL A 238 22.50 -23.80 14.12
CA VAL A 238 22.26 -24.10 12.71
C VAL A 238 20.99 -24.91 12.54
N GLU A 239 20.76 -25.95 13.35
CA GLU A 239 19.51 -26.71 13.31
C GLU A 239 18.27 -25.83 13.57
N LYS A 240 18.36 -24.92 14.55
CA LYS A 240 17.28 -23.95 14.84
C LYS A 240 17.03 -23.00 13.67
N LEU A 241 18.09 -22.39 13.14
CA LEU A 241 17.98 -21.42 12.04
C LEU A 241 17.59 -22.07 10.71
N SER A 242 17.95 -23.34 10.48
CA SER A 242 17.54 -24.10 9.29
C SER A 242 16.02 -24.30 9.29
N LYS A 243 15.42 -24.64 10.44
CA LYS A 243 13.96 -24.70 10.62
C LYS A 243 13.29 -23.34 10.40
N GLU A 244 13.85 -22.26 10.95
CA GLU A 244 13.36 -20.89 10.74
C GLU A 244 13.41 -20.49 9.25
N SER A 245 14.49 -20.83 8.56
CA SER A 245 14.66 -20.58 7.12
C SER A 245 13.61 -21.31 6.29
N GLY A 246 13.33 -22.58 6.62
CA GLY A 246 12.28 -23.37 5.98
C GLY A 246 10.89 -22.79 6.18
N ALA A 247 10.53 -22.44 7.42
CA ALA A 247 9.25 -21.81 7.72
C ALA A 247 9.06 -20.48 6.96
N ARG A 248 10.08 -19.61 6.96
CA ARG A 248 10.01 -18.34 6.20
C ARG A 248 9.87 -18.55 4.70
N ARG A 249 10.54 -19.56 4.13
CA ARG A 249 10.38 -19.92 2.72
C ARG A 249 8.94 -20.33 2.43
N ASP A 250 8.37 -21.22 3.25
CA ASP A 250 7.02 -21.75 3.05
C ASP A 250 5.96 -20.66 3.21
N ASP A 251 6.11 -19.77 4.20
CA ASP A 251 5.25 -18.60 4.38
C ASP A 251 5.32 -17.65 3.18
N THR A 252 6.53 -17.44 2.66
CA THR A 252 6.77 -16.63 1.46
C THR A 252 6.10 -17.25 0.22
N GLU A 253 6.25 -18.55 0.02
CA GLU A 253 5.65 -19.28 -1.10
C GLU A 253 4.13 -19.31 -1.01
N LYS A 254 3.58 -19.43 0.19
CA LYS A 254 2.14 -19.32 0.43
C LYS A 254 1.62 -17.93 0.07
N ALA A 255 2.28 -16.86 0.54
CA ALA A 255 1.91 -15.50 0.20
C ALA A 255 1.97 -15.22 -1.31
N LEU A 256 3.00 -15.73 -2.00
CA LEU A 256 3.13 -15.64 -3.45
C LEU A 256 1.99 -16.38 -4.18
N ASN A 257 1.66 -17.59 -3.73
CA ASN A 257 0.57 -18.37 -4.30
C ASN A 257 -0.78 -17.67 -4.14
N ASP A 258 -1.02 -17.03 -2.99
CA ASP A 258 -2.24 -16.26 -2.74
C ASP A 258 -2.31 -15.04 -3.67
N ILE A 259 -1.21 -14.28 -3.83
CA ILE A 259 -1.12 -13.16 -4.78
C ILE A 259 -1.41 -13.65 -6.21
N TYR A 260 -0.78 -14.73 -6.65
CA TYR A 260 -0.96 -15.26 -8.00
C TYR A 260 -2.41 -15.70 -8.26
N ARG A 261 -3.06 -16.37 -7.29
CA ARG A 261 -4.48 -16.74 -7.37
C ARG A 261 -5.38 -15.51 -7.48
N THR A 262 -5.11 -14.46 -6.70
CA THR A 262 -5.87 -13.20 -6.77
C THR A 262 -5.67 -12.51 -8.11
N MET A 263 -4.44 -12.44 -8.63
CA MET A 263 -4.15 -11.87 -9.94
C MET A 263 -4.89 -12.60 -11.06
N LEU A 264 -4.81 -13.94 -11.08
CA LEU A 264 -5.55 -14.75 -12.05
C LEU A 264 -7.07 -14.56 -11.96
N TYR A 265 -7.61 -14.38 -10.76
CA TYR A 265 -9.03 -14.07 -10.57
C TYR A 265 -9.39 -12.70 -11.15
N LEU A 266 -8.58 -11.68 -10.89
CA LEU A 266 -8.78 -10.33 -11.40
C LEU A 266 -8.63 -10.28 -12.93
N ASP A 267 -7.68 -11.00 -13.51
CA ASP A 267 -7.52 -11.11 -14.97
C ASP A 267 -8.75 -11.77 -15.60
N ARG A 268 -9.27 -12.84 -15.01
CA ARG A 268 -10.53 -13.46 -15.47
C ARG A 268 -11.71 -12.51 -15.38
N GLN A 269 -11.81 -11.70 -14.33
CA GLN A 269 -12.83 -10.68 -14.22
C GLN A 269 -12.67 -9.60 -15.29
N ALA A 270 -11.45 -9.10 -15.50
CA ALA A 270 -11.14 -8.13 -16.54
C ALA A 270 -11.47 -8.65 -17.95
N ASP A 271 -11.22 -9.93 -18.24
CA ASP A 271 -11.62 -10.60 -19.48
C ASP A 271 -13.15 -10.70 -19.64
N LEU A 272 -13.88 -10.90 -18.55
CA LEU A 272 -15.34 -10.93 -18.53
C LEU A 272 -15.96 -9.54 -18.76
N TYR A 273 -15.32 -8.47 -18.28
CA TYR A 273 -15.79 -7.09 -18.43
C TYR A 273 -15.27 -6.38 -19.69
N SER A 274 -14.17 -6.86 -20.29
CA SER A 274 -13.60 -6.32 -21.54
C SER A 274 -14.28 -6.88 -22.80
N LYS A 275 -14.97 -8.02 -22.67
CA LYS A 275 -15.85 -8.53 -23.74
C LYS A 275 -17.22 -7.85 -23.63
N PRO A 276 -17.74 -7.21 -24.70
CA PRO A 276 -19.08 -6.65 -24.70
C PRO A 276 -20.05 -7.80 -24.40
N HIS A 277 -20.78 -7.70 -23.28
CA HIS A 277 -21.61 -8.79 -22.75
C HIS A 277 -22.45 -9.47 -23.84
N ALA A 278 -22.08 -10.69 -24.21
CA ALA A 278 -23.10 -11.68 -24.55
C ALA A 278 -23.89 -11.89 -23.26
N TYR A 279 -25.07 -11.29 -23.18
CA TYR A 279 -26.07 -11.57 -22.15
C TYR A 279 -26.19 -13.09 -22.03
N LEU A 280 -25.67 -13.68 -20.97
CA LEU A 280 -26.10 -15.00 -20.58
C LEU A 280 -27.43 -14.81 -19.84
N PRO A 281 -28.55 -15.32 -20.38
CA PRO A 281 -29.82 -15.25 -19.68
C PRO A 281 -29.70 -15.98 -18.33
N PRO A 282 -30.46 -15.56 -17.31
CA PRO A 282 -30.44 -16.21 -16.01
C PRO A 282 -30.77 -17.70 -16.16
N PRO A 283 -30.23 -18.57 -15.28
CA PRO A 283 -30.48 -20.01 -15.35
C PRO A 283 -31.98 -20.29 -15.30
N LYS A 284 -32.48 -21.10 -16.25
CA LYS A 284 -33.86 -21.61 -16.19
C LYS A 284 -34.04 -22.36 -14.88
N GLY A 285 -34.90 -21.83 -14.00
CA GLY A 285 -35.25 -22.45 -12.71
C GLY A 285 -35.36 -21.47 -11.54
N ALA A 286 -34.91 -20.22 -11.66
CA ALA A 286 -35.07 -19.21 -10.62
C ALA A 286 -36.27 -18.29 -10.90
N THR A 287 -37.47 -18.84 -10.97
CA THR A 287 -38.70 -18.07 -10.74
C THR A 287 -39.66 -18.89 -9.88
N ASN A 288 -39.94 -18.29 -8.71
CA ASN A 288 -40.88 -18.62 -7.62
C ASN A 288 -40.32 -19.48 -6.49
#